data_AF-A0A7W0HCG7-F1
#
_entry.id   AF-A0A7W0HCG7-F1
#
_cell.length_a   1.000
_cell.length_b   1.000
_cell.length_c   1.000
_cell.angle_alpha   90.00
_cell.angle_beta   90.00
_cell.angle_gamma   90.00
#
_symmetry.space_group_name_H-M   'P 1'
#
loop_
_entity.id
_entity.type
_entity.pdbx_description
1 polymer ?
#
loop_
_entity_poly.entity_id
_entity_poly.type
_entity_poly.pdbx_seq_one_letter_code
_entity_poly.pdbx_strand_id
1 'polypeptide(L)'
;MAVLSGAAMLIAPAASAQTGYPPPPCTPLDGTQYAGAFQIGETFTEALTPVCLFTPGADITVTVNGQSVTPPPKAAEANGSVNVTVFVESATSLLIDDPVRVSSRCGGNVIVATGPSQVARANVTQTATFDVLCPGAVPRAVQGRVAFTGANVTIMAAVALALVGIGAVLVVANRRRKAQPGS
;
A
#
# COMPACT_ATOMS: atom_id res chain seq x y z
N MET A 1 -64.15 12.97 -38.93
CA MET A 1 -63.12 12.76 -37.89
C MET A 1 -61.82 12.44 -38.61
N ALA A 2 -60.88 13.38 -38.60
CA ALA A 2 -59.58 13.24 -39.26
C ALA A 2 -58.52 12.87 -38.20
N VAL A 3 -57.80 11.78 -38.39
CA VAL A 3 -56.69 11.36 -37.52
C VAL A 3 -55.39 11.71 -38.24
N LEU A 4 -54.72 12.78 -37.80
CA LEU A 4 -53.39 13.15 -38.28
C LEU A 4 -52.36 12.15 -37.76
N SER A 5 -51.73 11.40 -38.67
CA SER A 5 -50.53 10.61 -38.40
C SER A 5 -49.29 11.52 -38.53
N GLY A 6 -48.67 11.87 -37.41
CA GLY A 6 -47.39 12.57 -37.38
C GLY A 6 -46.26 11.60 -37.05
N ALA A 7 -45.54 11.12 -38.06
CA ALA A 7 -44.31 10.35 -37.87
C ALA A 7 -43.14 11.32 -37.59
N ALA A 8 -42.73 11.42 -36.32
CA ALA A 8 -41.54 12.17 -35.93
C ALA A 8 -40.28 11.34 -36.24
N MET A 9 -39.59 11.69 -37.31
CA MET A 9 -38.32 11.10 -37.72
C MET A 9 -37.19 11.70 -36.86
N LEU A 10 -36.74 10.98 -35.84
CA LEU A 10 -35.60 11.35 -35.00
C LEU A 10 -34.30 11.12 -35.78
N ILE A 11 -33.75 12.18 -36.36
CA ILE A 11 -32.39 12.17 -36.94
C ILE A 11 -31.40 12.29 -35.78
N ALA A 12 -30.97 11.16 -35.22
CA ALA A 12 -29.82 11.14 -34.32
C ALA A 12 -28.54 11.31 -35.16
N PRO A 13 -27.59 12.19 -34.76
CA PRO A 13 -26.30 12.26 -35.43
C PRO A 13 -25.58 10.92 -35.30
N ALA A 14 -24.94 10.47 -36.38
CA ALA A 14 -24.10 9.29 -36.36
C ALA A 14 -23.01 9.46 -35.29
N ALA A 15 -22.96 8.54 -34.33
CA ALA A 15 -21.86 8.47 -33.39
C ALA A 15 -20.57 8.22 -34.19
N SER A 16 -19.73 9.24 -34.29
CA SER A 16 -18.38 9.12 -34.83
C SER A 16 -17.57 8.25 -33.87
N ALA A 17 -17.34 6.99 -34.24
CA ALA A 17 -16.42 6.11 -33.53
C ALA A 17 -15.04 6.78 -33.48
N GLN A 18 -14.48 6.99 -32.28
CA GLN A 18 -13.11 7.48 -32.15
C GLN A 18 -12.14 6.46 -32.76
N THR A 19 -11.56 6.82 -33.91
CA THR A 19 -10.44 6.11 -34.52
C THR A 19 -9.17 6.39 -33.72
N GLY A 20 -9.01 5.68 -32.60
CA GLY A 20 -7.84 5.78 -31.72
C GLY A 20 -7.71 4.63 -30.72
N TYR A 21 -8.55 3.60 -30.85
CA TYR A 21 -8.55 2.38 -30.04
C TYR A 21 -7.66 1.35 -30.75
N PRO A 22 -6.66 0.73 -30.10
CA PRO A 22 -6.74 0.21 -28.73
C PRO A 22 -6.09 1.09 -27.65
N PRO A 23 -6.50 0.93 -26.38
CA PRO A 23 -5.80 1.54 -25.25
C PRO A 23 -4.32 1.14 -25.28
N PRO A 24 -3.41 2.05 -24.88
CA PRO A 24 -1.99 1.73 -24.83
C PRO A 24 -1.76 0.50 -23.94
N PRO A 25 -0.83 -0.40 -24.32
CA PRO A 25 -0.50 -1.55 -23.49
C PRO A 25 -0.07 -1.07 -22.10
N CYS A 26 -0.46 -1.81 -21.07
CA CYS A 26 0.00 -1.51 -19.72
C CYS A 26 1.52 -1.67 -19.68
N THR A 27 2.23 -0.57 -19.49
CA THR A 27 3.68 -0.62 -19.26
C THR A 27 3.92 -1.28 -17.91
N PRO A 28 4.72 -2.35 -17.81
CA PRO A 28 5.10 -2.94 -16.53
C PRO A 28 5.72 -1.85 -15.66
N LEU A 29 4.99 -1.41 -14.64
CA LEU A 29 5.56 -0.64 -13.55
C LEU A 29 5.75 -1.59 -12.39
N ASP A 30 6.99 -1.65 -11.89
CA ASP A 30 7.28 -2.30 -10.63
C ASP A 30 6.60 -1.50 -9.52
N GLY A 31 5.59 -2.10 -8.89
CA GLY A 31 4.94 -1.52 -7.71
C GLY A 31 5.67 -1.92 -6.44
N THR A 32 5.81 -0.98 -5.51
CA THR A 32 6.24 -1.27 -4.14
C THR A 32 5.11 -0.95 -3.17
N GLN A 33 4.69 -1.93 -2.38
CA GLN A 33 3.75 -1.76 -1.27
C GLN A 33 4.45 -1.99 0.07
N TYR A 34 3.91 -1.39 1.14
CA TYR A 34 4.39 -1.60 2.51
C TYR A 34 3.26 -2.25 3.32
N ALA A 35 3.47 -3.49 3.74
CA ALA A 35 2.47 -4.31 4.43
C ALA A 35 2.32 -3.90 5.92
N GLY A 36 3.36 -3.32 6.51
CA GLY A 36 3.37 -2.93 7.92
C GLY A 36 4.57 -3.49 8.68
N ALA A 37 4.49 -3.37 10.01
CA ALA A 37 5.48 -3.89 10.94
C ALA A 37 4.83 -4.94 11.84
N PHE A 38 5.48 -6.11 11.97
CA PHE A 38 4.92 -7.29 12.62
C PHE A 38 5.86 -7.81 13.70
N GLN A 39 5.29 -8.27 14.81
CA GLN A 39 6.00 -8.88 15.93
C GLN A 39 6.28 -10.36 15.65
N ILE A 40 7.26 -10.92 16.37
CA ILE A 40 7.48 -12.37 16.40
C ILE A 40 6.23 -13.05 16.96
N GLY A 41 5.76 -14.10 16.28
CA GLY A 41 4.54 -14.83 16.59
C GLY A 41 3.29 -14.32 15.88
N GLU A 42 3.37 -13.26 15.08
CA GLU A 42 2.25 -12.76 14.29
C GLU A 42 2.16 -13.42 12.90
N THR A 43 0.93 -13.57 12.42
CA THR A 43 0.62 -13.98 11.05
C THR A 43 -0.10 -12.86 10.33
N PHE A 44 0.28 -12.60 9.08
CA PHE A 44 -0.43 -11.68 8.19
C PHE A 44 -0.52 -12.26 6.78
N THR A 45 -1.45 -11.73 5.98
CA THR A 45 -1.59 -12.09 4.57
C THR A 45 -1.45 -10.84 3.73
N GLU A 46 -0.52 -10.87 2.79
CA GLU A 46 -0.24 -9.75 1.88
C GLU A 46 -0.77 -10.06 0.48
N ALA A 47 -1.61 -9.18 -0.05
CA ALA A 47 -2.13 -9.27 -1.41
C ALA A 47 -1.25 -8.46 -2.37
N LEU A 48 -0.44 -9.14 -3.17
CA LEU A 48 0.44 -8.55 -4.17
C LEU A 48 -0.35 -8.28 -5.45
N THR A 49 -0.70 -7.02 -5.68
CA THR A 49 -1.50 -6.59 -6.85
C THR A 49 -0.71 -5.58 -7.69
N PRO A 50 -0.07 -6.01 -8.80
CA PRO A 50 0.60 -5.09 -9.70
C PRO A 50 -0.40 -4.20 -10.44
N VAL A 51 0.06 -3.04 -10.89
CA VAL A 51 -0.74 -2.12 -11.73
C VAL A 51 -1.18 -2.82 -13.02
N CYS A 52 -0.26 -3.56 -13.62
CA CYS A 52 -0.57 -4.49 -14.70
C CYS A 52 -0.87 -5.85 -14.09
N LEU A 53 -2.15 -6.15 -13.85
CA LEU A 53 -2.61 -7.35 -13.15
C LEU A 53 -1.95 -8.64 -13.67
N PHE A 54 -1.67 -9.57 -12.77
CA PHE A 54 -1.27 -10.92 -13.14
C PHE A 54 -2.38 -11.61 -13.93
N THR A 55 -2.03 -12.48 -14.86
CA THR A 55 -3.00 -13.32 -15.58
C THR A 55 -3.65 -14.29 -14.58
N PRO A 56 -4.99 -14.26 -14.38
CA PRO A 56 -5.66 -15.17 -13.47
C PRO A 56 -5.35 -16.64 -13.76
N GLY A 57 -5.04 -17.42 -12.73
CA GLY A 57 -4.68 -18.84 -12.82
C GLY A 57 -3.27 -19.12 -13.34
N ALA A 58 -2.47 -18.10 -13.69
CA ALA A 58 -1.09 -18.31 -14.08
C ALA A 58 -0.17 -18.54 -12.87
N ASP A 59 0.89 -19.30 -13.10
CA ASP A 59 1.93 -19.57 -12.11
C ASP A 59 2.75 -18.30 -11.81
N ILE A 60 2.80 -17.92 -10.55
CA ILE A 60 3.52 -16.77 -10.04
C ILE A 60 4.68 -17.24 -9.17
N THR A 61 5.87 -16.73 -9.50
CA THR A 61 7.08 -16.96 -8.71
C THR A 61 7.11 -15.96 -7.56
N VAL A 62 7.11 -16.46 -6.32
CA VAL A 62 7.25 -15.64 -5.12
C VAL A 62 8.64 -15.86 -4.53
N THR A 63 9.33 -14.77 -4.20
CA THR A 63 10.57 -14.80 -3.42
C THR A 63 10.43 -13.94 -2.18
N VAL A 64 11.03 -14.38 -1.08
CA VAL A 64 11.11 -13.62 0.17
C VAL A 64 12.57 -13.46 0.54
N ASN A 65 13.03 -12.22 0.69
CA ASN A 65 14.44 -11.88 0.93
C ASN A 65 15.40 -12.50 -0.12
N GLY A 66 14.93 -12.67 -1.36
CA GLY A 66 15.68 -13.29 -2.46
C GLY A 66 15.68 -14.82 -2.45
N GLN A 67 15.04 -15.46 -1.47
CA GLN A 67 14.84 -16.92 -1.46
C GLN A 67 13.49 -17.26 -2.09
N SER A 68 13.49 -18.15 -3.07
CA SER A 68 12.25 -18.64 -3.67
C SER A 68 11.41 -19.38 -2.64
N VAL A 69 10.13 -19.05 -2.61
CA VAL A 69 9.12 -19.85 -1.92
C VAL A 69 8.89 -21.06 -2.82
N THR A 70 9.60 -22.15 -2.49
CA THR A 70 9.76 -23.41 -3.25
C THR A 70 8.41 -24.00 -3.74
N PRO A 71 8.37 -24.79 -4.84
CA PRO A 71 7.13 -25.20 -5.50
C PRO A 71 6.15 -25.99 -4.63
N PRO A 72 4.83 -25.90 -4.92
CA PRO A 72 4.26 -25.38 -6.17
C PRO A 72 4.20 -23.84 -6.27
N PRO A 73 4.34 -23.27 -7.48
CA PRO A 73 4.12 -21.84 -7.70
C PRO A 73 2.71 -21.44 -7.27
N LYS A 74 2.54 -20.19 -6.84
CA LYS A 74 1.21 -19.69 -6.45
C LYS A 74 0.45 -19.31 -7.69
N ALA A 75 -0.82 -19.67 -7.77
CA ALA A 75 -1.68 -19.20 -8.85
C ALA A 75 -2.14 -17.77 -8.57
N ALA A 76 -2.17 -16.92 -9.61
CA ALA A 76 -2.84 -15.63 -9.51
C ALA A 76 -4.35 -15.83 -9.33
N GLU A 77 -4.92 -15.07 -8.40
CA GLU A 77 -6.35 -15.05 -8.09
C GLU A 77 -7.17 -14.48 -9.26
N ALA A 78 -8.50 -14.64 -9.20
CA ALA A 78 -9.42 -14.13 -10.23
C ALA A 78 -9.34 -12.61 -10.43
N ASN A 79 -8.94 -11.87 -9.40
CA ASN A 79 -8.72 -10.42 -9.45
C ASN A 79 -7.32 -10.01 -9.94
N GLY A 80 -6.46 -10.97 -10.31
CA GLY A 80 -5.10 -10.74 -10.78
C GLY A 80 -4.08 -10.39 -9.68
N SER A 81 -4.40 -10.71 -8.43
CA SER A 81 -3.50 -10.59 -7.28
C SER A 81 -2.93 -11.94 -6.84
N VAL A 82 -1.89 -11.93 -6.03
CA VAL A 82 -1.39 -13.13 -5.33
C VAL A 82 -1.37 -12.86 -3.83
N ASN A 83 -2.07 -13.70 -3.08
CA ASN A 83 -2.04 -13.66 -1.63
C ASN A 83 -0.81 -14.43 -1.12
N VAL A 84 -0.05 -13.88 -0.18
CA VAL A 84 1.08 -14.53 0.48
C VAL A 84 0.86 -14.44 1.99
N THR A 85 0.68 -15.57 2.66
CA THR A 85 0.56 -15.63 4.12
C THR A 85 1.94 -15.80 4.72
N VAL A 86 2.27 -14.93 5.67
CA VAL A 86 3.55 -14.88 6.34
C VAL A 86 3.31 -15.01 7.84
N PHE A 87 3.96 -15.99 8.45
CA PHE A 87 4.06 -16.14 9.90
C PHE A 87 5.49 -15.82 10.34
N VAL A 88 5.63 -14.87 11.25
CA VAL A 88 6.92 -14.45 11.80
C VAL A 88 7.33 -15.41 12.91
N GLU A 89 7.94 -16.52 12.53
CA GLU A 89 8.32 -17.57 13.49
C GLU A 89 9.40 -17.09 14.48
N SER A 90 10.41 -16.36 13.99
CA SER A 90 11.46 -15.77 14.82
C SER A 90 12.14 -14.60 14.13
N ALA A 91 13.08 -13.94 14.82
CA ALA A 91 13.91 -12.87 14.26
C ALA A 91 14.69 -13.27 13.00
N THR A 92 14.89 -14.57 12.77
CA THR A 92 15.70 -15.12 11.67
C THR A 92 14.94 -16.09 10.77
N SER A 93 13.67 -16.39 11.07
CA SER A 93 12.86 -17.36 10.32
C SER A 93 11.46 -16.82 10.07
N LEU A 94 10.98 -16.97 8.85
CA LEU A 94 9.58 -16.78 8.46
C LEU A 94 9.04 -18.10 7.93
N LEU A 95 7.77 -18.37 8.22
CA LEU A 95 7.01 -19.43 7.59
C LEU A 95 6.08 -18.78 6.56
N ILE A 96 6.24 -19.16 5.29
CA ILE A 96 5.48 -18.64 4.17
C ILE A 96 4.53 -19.73 3.71
N ASP A 97 3.24 -19.39 3.69
CA ASP A 97 2.14 -20.22 3.16
C ASP A 97 2.06 -21.65 3.70
N ASP A 98 2.75 -21.93 4.81
CA ASP A 98 2.91 -23.22 5.50
C ASP A 98 3.14 -24.44 4.58
N PRO A 99 4.34 -25.08 4.54
CA PRO A 99 5.42 -25.05 5.53
C PRO A 99 6.75 -24.47 4.99
N VAL A 100 6.71 -23.48 4.09
CA VAL A 100 7.96 -23.00 3.46
C VAL A 100 8.71 -22.07 4.41
N ARG A 101 9.89 -22.48 4.88
CA ARG A 101 10.73 -21.64 5.74
C ARG A 101 11.72 -20.83 4.92
N VAL A 102 11.78 -19.54 5.19
CA VAL A 102 12.74 -18.60 4.59
C VAL A 102 13.43 -17.79 5.68
N SER A 103 14.61 -17.27 5.36
CA SER A 103 15.37 -16.42 6.26
C SER A 103 14.66 -15.08 6.49
N SER A 104 14.61 -14.68 7.76
CA SER A 104 14.13 -13.37 8.21
C SER A 104 15.30 -12.50 8.66
N ARG A 105 15.05 -11.19 8.75
CA ARG A 105 15.92 -10.26 9.47
C ARG A 105 15.07 -9.26 10.24
N CYS A 106 15.61 -8.76 11.35
CA CYS A 106 15.01 -7.63 12.06
C CYS A 106 14.94 -6.39 11.16
N GLY A 107 13.83 -5.65 11.23
CA GLY A 107 13.53 -4.55 10.32
C GLY A 107 13.06 -5.06 8.95
N GLY A 108 13.44 -4.35 7.89
CA GLY A 108 12.81 -4.51 6.57
C GLY A 108 13.11 -5.82 5.88
N ASN A 109 12.07 -6.56 5.56
CA ASN A 109 12.04 -7.75 4.72
C ASN A 109 11.29 -7.43 3.42
N VAL A 110 11.51 -8.24 2.38
CA VAL A 110 10.97 -7.98 1.04
C VAL A 110 10.33 -9.26 0.49
N ILE A 111 9.12 -9.13 -0.05
CA ILE A 111 8.41 -10.14 -0.82
C ILE A 111 8.36 -9.64 -2.27
N VAL A 112 8.72 -10.49 -3.23
CA VAL A 112 8.65 -10.17 -4.66
C VAL A 112 7.84 -11.25 -5.35
N ALA A 113 6.77 -10.86 -6.03
CA ALA A 113 6.01 -11.73 -6.91
C ALA A 113 6.25 -11.35 -8.37
N THR A 114 6.59 -12.33 -9.19
CA THR A 114 6.81 -12.15 -10.63
C THR A 114 6.05 -13.20 -11.40
N GLY A 115 5.32 -12.78 -12.44
CA GLY A 115 4.57 -13.68 -13.30
C GLY A 115 3.97 -12.98 -14.51
N PRO A 116 3.27 -13.73 -15.38
CA PRO A 116 2.76 -13.19 -16.64
C PRO A 116 1.57 -12.26 -16.42
N SER A 117 1.46 -11.23 -17.26
CA SER A 117 0.30 -10.35 -17.36
C SER A 117 -0.24 -10.34 -18.79
N GLN A 118 -1.53 -10.68 -18.94
CA GLN A 118 -2.26 -10.54 -20.21
C GLN A 118 -2.38 -9.08 -20.65
N VAL A 119 -2.42 -8.15 -19.70
CA VAL A 119 -2.58 -6.70 -19.97
C VAL A 119 -1.27 -6.09 -20.47
N ALA A 120 -0.14 -6.45 -19.85
CA ALA A 120 1.17 -5.97 -20.27
C ALA A 120 1.80 -6.78 -21.42
N ARG A 121 1.28 -7.99 -21.70
CA ARG A 121 1.87 -8.97 -22.64
C ARG A 121 3.33 -9.30 -22.31
N ALA A 122 3.66 -9.26 -21.03
CA ALA A 122 5.00 -9.49 -20.49
C ALA A 122 4.89 -10.00 -19.05
N ASN A 123 6.02 -10.38 -18.46
CA ASN A 123 6.09 -10.60 -17.03
C ASN A 123 6.08 -9.25 -16.31
N VAL A 124 5.37 -9.20 -15.19
CA VAL A 124 5.25 -8.05 -14.31
C VAL A 124 5.75 -8.45 -12.93
N THR A 125 6.27 -7.48 -12.19
CA THR A 125 6.79 -7.71 -10.85
C THR A 125 6.08 -6.79 -9.86
N GLN A 126 5.65 -7.36 -8.73
CA GLN A 126 5.12 -6.64 -7.59
C GLN A 126 6.00 -6.90 -6.37
N THR A 127 6.42 -5.83 -5.71
CA THR A 127 7.23 -5.90 -4.50
C THR A 127 6.40 -5.44 -3.29
N ALA A 128 6.40 -6.22 -2.22
CA ALA A 128 5.95 -5.79 -0.90
C ALA A 128 7.12 -5.75 0.07
N THR A 129 7.07 -4.81 1.00
CA THR A 129 8.04 -4.66 2.08
C THR A 129 7.32 -4.71 3.41
N PHE A 130 7.96 -5.28 4.43
CA PHE A 130 7.41 -5.33 5.78
C PHE A 130 8.53 -5.36 6.81
N ASP A 131 8.29 -4.85 7.99
CA ASP A 131 9.28 -4.84 9.07
C ASP A 131 9.00 -5.96 10.08
N VAL A 132 10.05 -6.67 10.51
CA VAL A 132 9.98 -7.56 11.68
C VAL A 132 10.51 -6.82 12.90
N LEU A 133 9.64 -6.67 13.90
CA LEU A 133 9.94 -6.00 15.16
C LEU A 133 10.61 -7.01 16.11
N CYS A 134 11.89 -6.79 16.37
CA CYS A 134 12.69 -7.62 17.28
C CYS A 134 12.84 -6.93 18.64
N PRO A 135 12.85 -7.70 19.75
CA PRO A 135 13.17 -7.15 21.07
C PRO A 135 14.53 -6.46 21.06
N GLY A 136 14.59 -5.19 21.47
CA GLY A 136 15.82 -4.39 21.50
C GLY A 136 16.20 -3.73 20.17
N ALA A 137 15.47 -3.97 19.08
CA ALA A 137 15.64 -3.20 17.85
C ALA A 137 14.93 -1.85 17.97
N VAL A 138 15.67 -0.75 17.87
CA VAL A 138 15.08 0.58 17.71
C VAL A 138 14.39 0.60 16.34
N PRO A 139 13.08 0.92 16.24
CA PRO A 139 12.41 0.98 14.95
C PRO A 139 13.14 1.98 14.05
N ARG A 140 13.55 1.54 12.85
CA ARG A 140 14.11 2.45 11.85
C ARG A 140 13.00 3.41 11.45
N ALA A 141 13.29 4.71 11.51
CA ALA A 141 12.41 5.70 10.93
C ALA A 141 12.27 5.38 9.44
N VAL A 142 11.07 4.99 9.02
CA VAL A 142 10.74 4.78 7.60
C VAL A 142 10.96 6.11 6.89
N GLN A 143 12.05 6.22 6.11
CA GLN A 143 12.30 7.37 5.23
C GLN A 143 11.42 7.34 3.95
N GLY A 144 10.36 6.55 3.95
CA GLY A 144 9.28 6.64 2.98
C GLY A 144 8.17 7.48 3.58
N ARG A 145 7.99 8.69 3.03
CA ARG A 145 6.83 9.60 3.20
C ARG A 145 5.85 9.15 4.28
N VAL A 146 5.89 9.81 5.44
CA VAL A 146 4.83 9.74 6.45
C VAL A 146 3.48 9.64 5.72
N ALA A 147 2.85 8.47 5.80
CA ALA A 147 1.48 8.33 5.39
C ALA A 147 0.71 9.32 6.27
N PHE A 148 0.22 10.40 5.67
CA PHE A 148 -0.67 11.35 6.30
C PHE A 148 -2.02 10.65 6.52
N THR A 149 -2.04 9.63 7.38
CA THR A 149 -3.28 9.16 7.97
C THR A 149 -3.74 10.27 8.90
N GLY A 150 -5.01 10.67 8.81
CA GLY A 150 -5.54 11.84 9.53
C GLY A 150 -5.27 11.83 11.04
N ALA A 151 -5.00 10.66 11.62
CA ALA A 151 -4.63 10.49 13.03
C ALA A 151 -3.25 11.05 13.40
N ASN A 152 -2.25 11.00 12.51
CA ASN A 152 -0.93 11.57 12.81
C ASN A 152 -0.90 13.10 12.69
N VAL A 153 -1.77 13.66 11.86
CA VAL A 153 -1.92 15.12 11.71
C VAL A 153 -2.54 15.74 12.95
N THR A 154 -3.53 15.08 13.56
CA THR A 154 -4.18 15.59 14.78
C THR A 154 -3.23 15.59 15.98
N ILE A 155 -2.34 14.60 16.09
CA ILE A 155 -1.32 14.57 17.15
C ILE A 155 -0.33 15.75 16.99
N MET A 156 0.17 15.99 15.78
CA MET A 156 1.08 17.12 15.54
C MET A 156 0.40 18.49 15.74
N ALA A 157 -0.87 18.61 15.33
CA ALA A 157 -1.66 19.81 15.58
C ALA A 157 -1.90 20.05 17.08
N ALA A 158 -2.19 19.00 17.85
CA ALA A 158 -2.39 19.10 19.30
C ALA A 158 -1.11 19.56 20.03
N VAL A 159 0.06 19.05 19.62
CA VAL A 159 1.35 19.48 20.19
C VAL A 159 1.64 20.95 19.88
N ALA A 160 1.38 21.40 18.65
CA ALA A 160 1.55 22.80 18.28
C ALA A 160 0.63 23.73 19.11
N LEU A 161 -0.63 23.34 19.32
CA LEU A 161 -1.60 24.11 20.11
C LEU A 161 -1.20 24.18 21.59
N ALA A 162 -0.67 23.09 22.15
CA ALA A 162 -0.15 23.08 23.51
C ALA A 162 1.04 24.04 23.69
N LEU A 163 1.97 24.08 22.73
CA LEU A 163 3.12 24.99 22.77
C LEU A 163 2.71 26.46 22.67
N VAL A 164 1.74 26.79 21.82
CA VAL A 164 1.17 28.14 21.72
C VAL A 164 0.49 28.55 23.04
N GLY A 165 -0.27 27.62 23.65
CA GLY A 165 -0.90 27.85 24.95
C GLY A 165 0.12 28.15 26.06
N ILE A 166 1.18 27.35 26.17
CA ILE A 166 2.25 27.55 27.17
C ILE A 166 2.95 28.90 26.94
N GLY A 167 3.26 29.25 25.70
CA GLY A 167 3.86 30.54 25.35
C GLY A 167 2.98 31.73 25.77
N ALA A 168 1.67 31.65 25.53
CA ALA A 168 0.73 32.71 25.92
C ALA A 168 0.65 32.88 27.45
N VAL A 169 0.59 31.78 28.20
CA VAL A 169 0.56 31.80 29.67
C VAL A 169 1.83 32.44 30.24
N LEU A 170 3.00 32.10 29.70
CA LEU A 170 4.27 32.70 30.12
C LEU A 170 4.30 34.21 29.88
N VAL A 171 3.83 34.68 28.72
CA VAL A 171 3.76 36.12 28.41
C VAL A 171 2.82 36.86 29.37
N VAL A 172 1.64 36.29 29.68
CA VAL A 172 0.68 36.89 30.61
C VAL A 172 1.22 36.93 32.03
N ALA A 173 1.84 35.84 32.50
CA ALA A 173 2.46 35.79 33.82
C ALA A 173 3.59 36.81 33.96
N ASN A 174 4.41 36.99 32.93
CA ASN A 174 5.50 37.95 32.94
C ASN A 174 5.00 39.40 32.91
N ARG A 175 3.90 39.68 32.19
CA ARG A 175 3.24 40.99 32.22
C ARG A 175 2.63 41.31 33.58
N ARG A 176 2.01 40.33 34.26
CA ARG A 176 1.43 40.53 35.61
C ARG A 176 2.49 40.86 36.66
N ARG A 177 3.68 40.23 36.59
CA ARG A 177 4.80 40.55 37.50
C ARG A 177 5.34 41.96 37.31
N LYS A 178 5.33 42.50 36.09
CA LYS A 178 5.74 43.89 35.82
C LYS A 178 4.68 44.93 36.23
N ALA A 179 3.41 44.53 36.36
CA ALA A 179 2.30 45.41 36.68
C ALA A 179 2.00 45.54 38.19
N GLN A 180 2.77 44.87 39.05
CA GLN A 180 2.76 45.11 40.50
C GLN A 180 3.93 46.01 40.87
N PRO A 181 3.81 47.36 40.79
CA PRO A 181 4.69 48.24 41.53
C PRO A 181 4.45 48.00 43.03
N GLY A 182 5.54 47.89 43.78
CA GLY A 182 5.51 47.74 45.22
C GLY A 182 4.66 48.81 45.90
N SER A 183 4.00 48.37 46.97
CA SER A 183 3.51 49.16 48.10
C SER A 183 4.50 50.22 48.55
#